data_AF-A0A6P1VYA7-F1
#
_entry.id   AF-A0A6P1VYA7-F1
#
_cell.length_a   1.000
_cell.length_b   1.000
_cell.length_c   1.000
_cell.angle_alpha   90.00
_cell.angle_beta   90.00
_cell.angle_gamma   90.00
#
_symmetry.space_group_name_H-M   'P 1'
#
loop_
_entity.id
_entity.type
_entity.pdbx_description
1 polymer ?
#
loop_
_entity_poly.entity_id
_entity_poly.type
_entity_poly.pdbx_seq_one_letter_code
_entity_poly.pdbx_strand_id
1 'polypeptide(L)'
;MISEKNRPVPAHKTAEPNAWWIIALVAGLLFLIGLYGLFRPRPTALQRVQTQYISDIALLDSAVRTLQRVIVEKRPVAAWKQAFLEARLCYKRVEFLTELYNPETAKSINGPNLPEVDEADKRVEQPEGLQVLEEFVFHYDPEQQAEAVVQVALVVSNVGRLTKVAATNEMTDSHIFDAMRLDVFRLISLGIAGFDSPIARHSLPEAVQVLESLRQHLSFYKLPEKDARLAAQLDHVFADAIASLNRGPDFNRFDRLTFITNQANVLSGLLLDAQRVLNIPVFQESRFLSAQARTLTDPDAFDSNFFVNSNDDRPTAERVALGKLLFYDPILSGNSKRSCASCHQPERAFTDGEPTSLGVAGARSKRNAPTLLNASLQAVQFMDSRVVFLEDQASDVIANETEMHGSLPAAVRALQQRNEYRNRFVKAYKAGVTEYTVKNALASYIRSLTSLDSRIDRYLRNDAGRHQPARLTVEEKHGFNLFMGKGQCATCHFFPLFNGTVPPMFAKTESEVLGTPATPANHQLDADVGKFKTTAMDLQKHAFKTPTIRHVAKTAPYMHNGVYQTLEQVVDFYNQGGGNGLGFSLPNQTLPDSKLDLTKTEQAALVAFMKAL
;
A
#
# COMPACT_ATOMS: atom_id res chain seq x y z
N MET A 1 -0.71 3.02 119.18
CA MET A 1 -2.15 2.72 119.19
C MET A 1 -2.83 3.66 118.19
N ILE A 2 -3.56 3.09 117.21
CA ILE A 2 -4.71 3.70 116.48
C ILE A 2 -4.29 4.79 115.45
N SER A 3 -4.70 4.84 114.17
CA SER A 3 -5.66 4.11 113.33
C SER A 3 -5.34 4.35 111.84
N GLU A 4 -5.76 3.39 111.03
CA GLU A 4 -5.79 3.30 109.57
C GLU A 4 -6.67 4.35 108.81
N LYS A 5 -6.38 4.42 107.49
CA LYS A 5 -7.27 4.57 106.30
C LYS A 5 -7.94 5.91 105.97
N ASN A 6 -7.54 6.53 104.85
CA ASN A 6 -8.14 6.25 103.52
C ASN A 6 -7.40 6.96 102.37
N ARG A 7 -7.18 6.24 101.25
CA ARG A 7 -6.55 6.74 100.00
C ARG A 7 -7.58 7.43 99.10
N PRO A 8 -7.15 8.41 98.28
CA PRO A 8 -7.57 8.52 96.89
C PRO A 8 -6.41 8.20 95.94
N VAL A 9 -6.73 7.49 94.86
CA VAL A 9 -5.83 7.10 93.77
C VAL A 9 -5.48 8.33 92.91
N PRO A 10 -4.21 8.57 92.53
CA PRO A 10 -3.90 9.58 91.53
C PRO A 10 -4.23 9.03 90.13
N ALA A 11 -5.07 9.76 89.39
CA ALA A 11 -5.31 9.47 87.97
C ALA A 11 -4.02 9.67 87.18
N HIS A 12 -3.47 8.59 86.62
CA HIS A 12 -2.45 8.67 85.58
C HIS A 12 -3.05 9.35 84.35
N LYS A 13 -2.73 10.63 84.13
CA LYS A 13 -2.87 11.26 82.82
C LYS A 13 -1.90 10.55 81.87
N THR A 14 -2.42 9.69 81.01
CA THR A 14 -1.71 9.22 79.81
C THR A 14 -1.39 10.44 78.96
N ALA A 15 -0.10 10.79 78.83
CA ALA A 15 0.33 11.79 77.89
C ALA A 15 0.00 11.29 76.47
N GLU A 16 -0.90 11.99 75.77
CA GLU A 16 -1.14 11.70 74.36
C GLU A 16 0.17 11.90 73.58
N PRO A 17 0.55 10.95 72.71
CA PRO A 17 1.76 11.09 71.92
C PRO A 17 1.60 12.27 70.96
N ASN A 18 2.43 13.29 71.18
CA ASN A 18 2.45 14.54 70.46
C ASN A 18 2.77 14.28 68.97
N ALA A 19 1.76 14.23 68.10
CA ALA A 19 1.86 13.80 66.69
C ALA A 19 2.51 14.82 65.74
N TRP A 20 3.09 15.91 66.26
CA TRP A 20 3.69 16.99 65.46
C TRP A 20 4.86 16.52 64.57
N TRP A 21 5.61 15.50 65.01
CA TRP A 21 6.72 14.93 64.24
C TRP A 21 6.25 14.16 63.00
N ILE A 22 5.06 13.55 63.04
CA ILE A 22 4.44 12.89 61.88
C ILE A 22 4.03 13.93 60.85
N ILE A 23 3.41 15.03 61.29
CA ILE A 23 3.01 16.14 60.42
C ILE A 23 4.24 16.79 59.78
N ALA A 24 5.32 16.99 60.53
CA ALA A 24 6.59 17.52 60.01
C ALA A 24 7.26 16.57 59.01
N LEU A 25 7.23 15.26 59.24
CA LEU A 25 7.73 14.25 58.30
C LEU A 25 6.92 14.21 57.01
N VAL A 26 5.59 14.25 57.09
CA VAL A 26 4.71 14.28 55.92
C VAL A 26 4.90 15.58 55.13
N ALA A 27 5.01 16.72 55.80
CA ALA A 27 5.29 18.00 55.15
C ALA A 27 6.69 18.01 54.48
N GLY A 28 7.71 17.46 55.15
CA GLY A 28 9.05 17.31 54.59
C GLY A 28 9.08 16.38 53.38
N LEU A 29 8.34 15.26 53.43
CA LEU A 29 8.20 14.33 52.31
C LEU A 29 7.48 14.99 51.13
N LEU A 30 6.38 15.71 51.37
CA LEU A 30 5.65 16.44 50.33
C LEU A 30 6.49 17.56 49.71
N PHE A 31 7.31 18.25 50.51
CA PHE A 31 8.25 19.26 50.03
C PHE A 31 9.37 18.64 49.18
N LEU A 32 9.92 17.50 49.59
CA LEU A 32 10.91 16.75 48.82
C LEU A 32 10.32 16.17 47.52
N ILE A 33 9.06 15.71 47.53
CA ILE A 33 8.32 15.28 46.34
C ILE A 33 8.08 16.48 45.41
N GLY A 34 7.72 17.65 45.96
CA GLY A 34 7.54 18.89 45.20
C GLY A 34 8.84 19.38 44.55
N LEU A 35 9.95 19.38 45.29
CA LEU A 35 11.29 19.67 44.77
C LEU A 35 11.71 18.66 43.71
N TYR A 36 11.51 17.36 43.95
CA TYR A 36 11.81 16.31 42.99
C TYR A 36 10.99 16.48 41.69
N GLY A 37 9.73 16.91 41.79
CA GLY A 37 8.90 17.26 40.64
C GLY A 37 9.38 18.49 39.87
N LEU A 38 9.93 19.49 40.56
CA LEU A 38 10.51 20.70 39.96
C LEU A 38 11.81 20.43 39.19
N PHE A 39 12.60 19.43 39.60
CA PHE A 39 13.88 19.08 38.99
C PHE A 39 13.82 17.94 37.97
N ARG A 40 12.65 17.29 37.76
CA ARG A 40 12.52 16.31 36.67
C ARG A 40 12.50 17.03 35.32
N PRO A 41 13.36 16.66 34.36
CA PRO A 41 13.27 17.18 33.01
C PRO A 41 11.89 16.84 32.44
N ARG A 42 11.23 17.84 31.83
CA ARG A 42 9.97 17.61 31.13
C ARG A 42 10.20 16.60 29.99
N PRO A 43 9.26 15.66 29.75
CA PRO A 43 9.43 14.69 28.70
C PRO A 43 9.56 15.38 27.34
N THR A 44 10.48 14.89 26.51
CA THR A 44 10.65 15.36 25.14
C THR A 44 9.42 15.04 24.29
N ALA A 45 9.29 15.66 23.10
CA ALA A 45 8.21 15.34 22.17
C ALA A 45 8.18 13.83 21.86
N LEU A 46 9.34 13.26 21.51
CA LEU A 46 9.52 11.84 21.26
C LEU A 46 9.11 10.95 22.45
N GLN A 47 9.48 11.30 23.68
CA GLN A 47 9.07 10.52 24.87
C GLN A 47 7.55 10.55 25.08
N ARG A 48 6.89 11.65 24.75
CA ARG A 48 5.42 11.75 24.80
C ARG A 48 4.77 10.92 23.70
N VAL A 49 5.31 10.94 22.49
CA VAL A 49 4.89 10.05 21.39
C VAL A 49 4.98 8.59 21.83
N GLN A 50 6.13 8.17 22.36
CA GLN A 50 6.33 6.79 22.83
C GLN A 50 5.36 6.42 23.95
N THR A 51 5.15 7.31 24.92
CA THR A 51 4.19 7.08 26.02
C THR A 51 2.76 6.94 25.50
N GLN A 52 2.35 7.80 24.56
CA GLN A 52 1.03 7.75 23.95
C GLN A 52 0.83 6.47 23.14
N TYR A 53 1.83 6.07 22.34
CA TYR A 53 1.80 4.84 21.56
C TYR A 53 1.63 3.59 22.43
N ILE A 54 2.39 3.48 23.54
CA ILE A 54 2.24 2.38 24.49
C ILE A 54 0.86 2.39 25.16
N SER A 55 0.33 3.58 25.50
CA SER A 55 -1.03 3.71 26.02
C SER A 55 -2.08 3.26 25.00
N ASP A 56 -1.91 3.58 23.73
CA ASP A 56 -2.84 3.21 22.66
C ASP A 56 -2.79 1.70 22.37
N ILE A 57 -1.62 1.07 22.48
CA ILE A 57 -1.51 -0.41 22.43
C ILE A 57 -2.28 -1.05 23.60
N ALA A 58 -2.23 -0.48 24.81
CA ALA A 58 -2.98 -0.99 25.95
C ALA A 58 -4.50 -0.86 25.75
N LEU A 59 -4.97 0.23 25.10
CA LEU A 59 -6.36 0.39 24.70
C LEU A 59 -6.77 -0.66 23.66
N LEU A 60 -5.92 -0.90 22.66
CA LEU A 60 -6.13 -1.97 21.68
C LEU A 60 -6.23 -3.33 22.35
N ASP A 61 -5.30 -3.69 23.25
CA ASP A 61 -5.32 -4.95 24.00
C ASP A 61 -6.65 -5.12 24.78
N SER A 62 -7.12 -4.06 25.45
CA SER A 62 -8.40 -4.07 26.15
C SER A 62 -9.59 -4.29 25.20
N ALA A 63 -9.59 -3.61 24.04
CA ALA A 63 -10.65 -3.71 23.04
C ALA A 63 -10.70 -5.12 22.42
N VAL A 64 -9.56 -5.71 22.04
CA VAL A 64 -9.52 -7.07 21.47
C VAL A 64 -9.87 -8.14 22.50
N ARG A 65 -9.54 -7.95 23.79
CA ARG A 65 -10.01 -8.86 24.86
C ARG A 65 -11.51 -8.75 25.11
N THR A 66 -12.07 -7.55 24.97
CA THR A 66 -13.53 -7.37 25.01
C THR A 66 -14.20 -8.07 23.83
N LEU A 67 -13.65 -7.93 22.63
CA LEU A 67 -14.10 -8.67 21.44
C LEU A 67 -14.02 -10.18 21.66
N GLN A 68 -12.90 -10.69 22.17
CA GLN A 68 -12.73 -12.11 22.50
C GLN A 68 -13.81 -12.59 23.48
N ARG A 69 -14.06 -11.83 24.55
CA ARG A 69 -15.05 -12.18 25.56
C ARG A 69 -16.46 -12.27 24.96
N VAL A 70 -16.89 -11.29 24.17
CA VAL A 70 -18.25 -11.33 23.58
C VAL A 70 -18.43 -12.48 22.60
N ILE A 71 -17.36 -12.85 21.87
CA ILE A 71 -17.34 -13.99 20.96
C ILE A 71 -17.42 -15.31 21.73
N VAL A 72 -16.54 -15.51 22.72
CA VAL A 72 -16.45 -16.75 23.53
C VAL A 72 -17.72 -16.98 24.34
N GLU A 73 -18.29 -15.92 24.93
CA GLU A 73 -19.55 -15.98 25.69
C GLU A 73 -20.79 -16.12 24.79
N LYS A 74 -20.63 -16.17 23.46
CA LYS A 74 -21.73 -16.24 22.48
C LYS A 74 -22.79 -15.17 22.71
N ARG A 75 -22.34 -13.94 23.01
CA ARG A 75 -23.24 -12.78 23.15
C ARG A 75 -23.93 -12.51 21.81
N PRO A 76 -25.05 -11.75 21.77
CA PRO A 76 -25.72 -11.45 20.50
C PRO A 76 -24.76 -10.83 19.47
N VAL A 77 -24.92 -11.17 18.19
CA VAL A 77 -24.05 -10.72 17.08
C VAL A 77 -23.89 -9.20 17.02
N ALA A 78 -24.90 -8.43 17.44
CA ALA A 78 -24.79 -6.98 17.56
C ALA A 78 -23.65 -6.53 18.51
N ALA A 79 -23.43 -7.26 19.61
CA ALA A 79 -22.33 -7.01 20.53
C ALA A 79 -20.97 -7.38 19.92
N TRP A 80 -20.91 -8.41 19.07
CA TRP A 80 -19.70 -8.78 18.33
C TRP A 80 -19.31 -7.66 17.37
N LYS A 81 -20.26 -7.22 16.54
CA LYS A 81 -20.07 -6.12 15.60
C LYS A 81 -19.59 -4.86 16.30
N GLN A 82 -20.24 -4.47 17.40
CA GLN A 82 -19.83 -3.28 18.16
C GLN A 82 -18.40 -3.41 18.72
N ALA A 83 -18.07 -4.55 19.35
CA ALA A 83 -16.73 -4.76 19.91
C ALA A 83 -15.65 -4.86 18.82
N PHE A 84 -16.00 -5.39 17.64
CA PHE A 84 -15.11 -5.48 16.49
C PHE A 84 -14.78 -4.08 15.97
N LEU A 85 -15.80 -3.24 15.74
CA LEU A 85 -15.62 -1.86 15.30
C LEU A 85 -14.77 -1.05 16.30
N GLU A 86 -14.98 -1.24 17.61
CA GLU A 86 -14.15 -0.59 18.64
C GLU A 86 -12.68 -1.05 18.58
N ALA A 87 -12.42 -2.35 18.44
CA ALA A 87 -11.07 -2.90 18.29
C ALA A 87 -10.38 -2.35 17.04
N ARG A 88 -11.11 -2.19 15.94
CA ARG A 88 -10.63 -1.58 14.70
C ARG A 88 -10.23 -0.13 14.89
N LEU A 89 -11.06 0.68 15.53
CA LEU A 89 -10.72 2.08 15.84
C LEU A 89 -9.46 2.14 16.73
N CYS A 90 -9.37 1.29 17.76
CA CYS A 90 -8.17 1.22 18.59
C CYS A 90 -6.91 0.80 17.80
N TYR A 91 -7.03 -0.10 16.82
CA TYR A 91 -5.91 -0.49 15.95
C TYR A 91 -5.44 0.69 15.11
N LYS A 92 -6.36 1.48 14.55
CA LYS A 92 -6.03 2.68 13.77
C LYS A 92 -5.27 3.75 14.55
N ARG A 93 -5.31 3.74 15.88
CA ARG A 93 -4.49 4.64 16.71
C ARG A 93 -3.01 4.26 16.71
N VAL A 94 -2.71 2.96 16.58
CA VAL A 94 -1.36 2.40 16.66
C VAL A 94 -0.76 2.05 15.29
N GLU A 95 -1.58 2.03 14.23
CA GLU A 95 -1.21 1.56 12.89
C GLU A 95 0.07 2.22 12.37
N PHE A 96 0.17 3.55 12.38
CA PHE A 96 1.29 4.28 11.76
C PHE A 96 2.68 3.86 12.26
N LEU A 97 2.86 3.66 13.57
CA LEU A 97 4.14 3.20 14.15
C LEU A 97 4.28 1.68 14.10
N THR A 98 3.16 0.95 14.16
CA THR A 98 3.20 -0.51 14.08
C THR A 98 3.64 -0.96 12.70
N GLU A 99 3.13 -0.33 11.64
CA GLU A 99 3.52 -0.58 10.25
C GLU A 99 4.99 -0.22 9.98
N LEU A 100 5.49 0.86 10.56
CA LEU A 100 6.89 1.26 10.37
C LEU A 100 7.87 0.31 11.09
N TYR A 101 7.64 0.01 12.37
CA TYR A 101 8.62 -0.73 13.18
C TYR A 101 8.38 -2.23 13.23
N ASN A 102 7.14 -2.68 13.03
CA ASN A 102 6.73 -4.07 13.23
C ASN A 102 5.79 -4.55 12.12
N PRO A 103 6.14 -4.43 10.83
CA PRO A 103 5.25 -4.70 9.69
C PRO A 103 4.67 -6.13 9.70
N GLU A 104 5.46 -7.14 10.06
CA GLU A 104 4.96 -8.52 10.19
C GLU A 104 3.93 -8.67 11.31
N THR A 105 4.09 -7.93 12.41
CA THR A 105 3.08 -7.92 13.48
C THR A 105 1.83 -7.14 13.05
N ALA A 106 2.00 -6.06 12.28
CA ALA A 106 0.88 -5.33 11.68
C ALA A 106 0.05 -6.24 10.76
N LYS A 107 0.71 -6.96 9.84
CA LYS A 107 0.11 -7.97 8.97
C LYS A 107 -0.61 -9.06 9.77
N SER A 108 -0.01 -9.58 10.84
CA SER A 108 -0.65 -10.56 11.70
C SER A 108 -1.87 -10.04 12.49
N ILE A 109 -1.94 -8.73 12.77
CA ILE A 109 -3.09 -8.12 13.48
C ILE A 109 -4.21 -7.78 12.50
N ASN A 110 -3.89 -7.32 11.29
CA ASN A 110 -4.85 -6.71 10.37
C ASN A 110 -4.65 -7.08 8.89
N GLY A 111 -3.97 -8.18 8.61
CA GLY A 111 -3.64 -8.59 7.24
C GLY A 111 -4.87 -8.99 6.41
N PRO A 112 -4.73 -9.01 5.08
CA PRO A 112 -5.82 -9.37 4.18
C PRO A 112 -6.29 -10.80 4.41
N ASN A 113 -7.59 -11.03 4.18
CA ASN A 113 -8.19 -12.37 4.25
C ASN A 113 -7.90 -13.19 2.97
N LEU A 114 -6.62 -13.33 2.63
CA LEU A 114 -6.17 -14.11 1.49
C LEU A 114 -4.92 -14.90 1.91
N PRO A 115 -4.86 -16.22 1.64
CA PRO A 115 -3.67 -16.99 1.89
C PRO A 115 -2.54 -16.51 0.99
N GLU A 116 -1.34 -16.36 1.56
CA GLU A 116 -0.16 -15.95 0.81
C GLU A 116 0.76 -17.15 0.55
N VAL A 117 1.44 -17.13 -0.59
CA VAL A 117 2.46 -18.12 -0.93
C VAL A 117 3.83 -17.51 -0.72
N ASP A 118 4.60 -18.09 0.18
CA ASP A 118 6.04 -17.88 0.26
C ASP A 118 6.70 -18.76 -0.80
N GLU A 119 7.09 -18.14 -1.91
CA GLU A 119 7.68 -18.85 -3.06
C GLU A 119 9.07 -19.40 -2.76
N ALA A 120 9.80 -18.82 -1.80
CA ALA A 120 11.14 -19.26 -1.41
C ALA A 120 11.05 -20.56 -0.59
N ASP A 121 10.17 -20.59 0.40
CA ASP A 121 9.99 -21.74 1.29
C ASP A 121 8.90 -22.72 0.81
N LYS A 122 8.23 -22.40 -0.31
CA LYS A 122 7.11 -23.18 -0.89
C LYS A 122 6.04 -23.52 0.14
N ARG A 123 5.71 -22.57 1.00
CA ARG A 123 4.69 -22.70 2.04
C ARG A 123 3.52 -21.77 1.77
N VAL A 124 2.36 -22.18 2.27
CA VAL A 124 1.17 -21.34 2.32
C VAL A 124 1.07 -20.76 3.71
N GLU A 125 1.10 -19.44 3.81
CA GLU A 125 0.75 -18.70 5.01
C GLU A 125 -0.77 -18.52 5.02
N GLN A 126 -1.41 -19.07 6.05
CA GLN A 126 -2.85 -18.88 6.25
C GLN A 126 -3.11 -17.45 6.71
N PRO A 127 -4.20 -16.82 6.23
CA PRO A 127 -4.52 -15.48 6.67
C PRO A 127 -4.96 -15.51 8.14
N GLU A 128 -4.62 -14.45 8.87
CA GLU A 128 -5.03 -14.24 10.25
C GLU A 128 -5.30 -12.75 10.50
N GLY A 129 -5.97 -12.47 11.62
CA GLY A 129 -6.14 -11.10 12.10
C GLY A 129 -7.56 -10.55 11.93
N LEU A 130 -7.69 -9.23 12.04
CA LEU A 130 -8.95 -8.52 12.09
C LEU A 130 -9.74 -8.61 10.77
N GLN A 131 -9.09 -8.61 9.60
CA GLN A 131 -9.85 -8.75 8.34
C GLN A 131 -10.42 -10.16 8.16
N VAL A 132 -9.69 -11.19 8.59
CA VAL A 132 -10.20 -12.57 8.61
C VAL A 132 -11.36 -12.70 9.59
N LEU A 133 -11.22 -12.11 10.77
CA LEU A 133 -12.28 -12.10 11.79
C LEU A 133 -13.53 -11.32 11.33
N GLU A 134 -13.39 -10.35 10.43
CA GLU A 134 -14.50 -9.55 9.89
C GLU A 134 -15.56 -10.44 9.23
N GLU A 135 -15.16 -11.46 8.47
CA GLU A 135 -16.08 -12.42 7.83
C GLU A 135 -16.97 -13.11 8.86
N PHE A 136 -16.37 -13.68 9.92
CA PHE A 136 -17.12 -14.40 10.95
C PHE A 136 -18.03 -13.48 11.78
N VAL A 137 -17.69 -12.19 11.90
CA VAL A 137 -18.48 -11.22 12.67
C VAL A 137 -19.65 -10.68 11.86
N PHE A 138 -19.46 -10.41 10.57
CA PHE A 138 -20.47 -9.77 9.72
C PHE A 138 -21.34 -10.76 8.94
N HIS A 139 -20.81 -11.96 8.65
CA HIS A 139 -21.50 -13.10 8.05
C HIS A 139 -21.59 -14.28 9.03
N TYR A 140 -22.05 -14.01 10.26
CA TYR A 140 -22.10 -15.00 11.33
C TYR A 140 -22.81 -16.30 10.93
N ASP A 141 -22.07 -17.40 11.10
CA ASP A 141 -22.55 -18.78 10.98
C ASP A 141 -22.28 -19.53 12.30
N PRO A 142 -23.30 -20.09 12.99
CA PRO A 142 -23.12 -20.90 14.18
C PRO A 142 -22.14 -22.06 14.02
N GLU A 143 -22.02 -22.63 12.82
CA GLU A 143 -21.08 -23.74 12.54
C GLU A 143 -19.62 -23.27 12.58
N GLN A 144 -19.36 -22.00 12.29
CA GLN A 144 -18.04 -21.38 12.25
C GLN A 144 -17.64 -20.66 13.55
N GLN A 145 -18.41 -20.88 14.62
CA GLN A 145 -18.17 -20.24 15.93
C GLN A 145 -16.79 -20.59 16.51
N ALA A 146 -16.28 -21.80 16.26
CA ALA A 146 -14.99 -22.23 16.80
C ALA A 146 -13.84 -21.48 16.11
N GLU A 147 -13.95 -21.29 14.80
CA GLU A 147 -13.02 -20.55 13.95
C GLU A 147 -12.97 -19.08 14.36
N ALA A 148 -14.12 -18.45 14.61
CA ALA A 148 -14.18 -17.09 15.14
C ALA A 148 -13.43 -16.95 16.48
N VAL A 149 -13.55 -17.94 17.38
CA VAL A 149 -12.85 -17.99 18.66
C VAL A 149 -11.33 -18.14 18.47
N VAL A 150 -10.90 -18.96 17.51
CA VAL A 150 -9.48 -19.12 17.16
C VAL A 150 -8.92 -17.81 16.61
N GLN A 151 -9.61 -17.19 15.64
CA GLN A 151 -9.14 -15.96 14.99
C GLN A 151 -9.02 -14.80 15.99
N VAL A 152 -10.01 -14.60 16.86
CA VAL A 152 -9.89 -13.54 17.89
C VAL A 152 -8.78 -13.84 18.91
N ALA A 153 -8.50 -15.11 19.21
CA ALA A 153 -7.37 -15.48 20.07
C ALA A 153 -6.01 -15.17 19.40
N LEU A 154 -5.89 -15.38 18.08
CA LEU A 154 -4.70 -14.97 17.31
C LEU A 154 -4.51 -13.45 17.36
N VAL A 155 -5.57 -12.66 17.16
CA VAL A 155 -5.53 -11.20 17.30
C VAL A 155 -5.03 -10.79 18.70
N VAL A 156 -5.60 -11.36 19.76
CA VAL A 156 -5.17 -11.08 21.15
C VAL A 156 -3.69 -11.44 21.36
N SER A 157 -3.25 -12.59 20.84
CA SER A 157 -1.84 -13.01 20.91
C SER A 157 -0.91 -12.03 20.19
N ASN A 158 -1.30 -11.61 18.98
CA ASN A 158 -0.52 -10.69 18.15
C ASN A 158 -0.45 -9.28 18.73
N VAL A 159 -1.52 -8.77 19.36
CA VAL A 159 -1.48 -7.53 20.14
C VAL A 159 -0.59 -7.69 21.39
N GLY A 160 -0.61 -8.86 22.03
CA GLY A 160 0.32 -9.18 23.12
C GLY A 160 1.79 -9.17 22.67
N ARG A 161 2.09 -9.67 21.45
CA ARG A 161 3.41 -9.55 20.83
C ARG A 161 3.76 -8.09 20.58
N LEU A 162 2.85 -7.30 20.00
CA LEU A 162 3.05 -5.87 19.75
C LEU A 162 3.44 -5.13 21.04
N THR A 163 2.73 -5.36 22.14
CA THR A 163 3.05 -4.77 23.46
C THR A 163 4.50 -5.02 23.88
N LYS A 164 5.04 -6.22 23.62
CA LYS A 164 6.42 -6.58 24.00
C LYS A 164 7.45 -5.91 23.10
N VAL A 165 7.26 -5.95 21.77
CA VAL A 165 8.23 -5.43 20.80
C VAL A 165 8.22 -3.90 20.75
N ALA A 166 7.05 -3.28 20.92
CA ALA A 166 6.91 -1.82 20.92
C ALA A 166 7.72 -1.14 22.04
N ALA A 167 7.89 -1.81 23.17
CA ALA A 167 8.68 -1.30 24.29
C ALA A 167 10.18 -1.18 23.96
N THR A 168 10.66 -1.92 22.97
CA THR A 168 12.08 -1.97 22.55
C THR A 168 12.36 -1.19 21.27
N ASN A 169 11.36 -0.57 20.64
CA ASN A 169 11.56 0.21 19.42
C ASN A 169 12.45 1.43 19.69
N GLU A 170 13.56 1.52 18.96
CA GLU A 170 14.42 2.71 18.97
C GLU A 170 13.82 3.78 18.05
N MET A 171 13.12 4.74 18.65
CA MET A 171 12.43 5.79 17.91
C MET A 171 13.28 7.04 17.72
N THR A 172 13.09 7.71 16.59
CA THR A 172 13.67 9.04 16.31
C THR A 172 12.57 9.98 15.82
N ASP A 173 12.74 11.28 16.01
CA ASP A 173 11.78 12.27 15.49
C ASP A 173 11.60 12.17 13.96
N SER A 174 12.67 11.80 13.24
CA SER A 174 12.63 11.55 11.80
C SER A 174 11.70 10.39 11.44
N HIS A 175 11.76 9.28 12.18
CA HIS A 175 10.84 8.16 12.01
C HIS A 175 9.39 8.55 12.32
N ILE A 176 9.16 9.36 13.37
CA ILE A 176 7.79 9.78 13.71
C ILE A 176 7.17 10.59 12.57
N PHE A 177 7.90 11.58 12.04
CA PHE A 177 7.41 12.38 10.92
C PHE A 177 7.25 11.60 9.62
N ASP A 178 8.13 10.64 9.37
CA ASP A 178 7.99 9.74 8.22
C ASP A 178 6.76 8.83 8.37
N ALA A 179 6.58 8.20 9.54
CA ALA A 179 5.41 7.38 9.85
C ALA A 179 4.10 8.15 9.69
N MET A 180 4.01 9.38 10.22
CA MET A 180 2.80 10.21 10.07
C MET A 180 2.46 10.48 8.60
N ARG A 181 3.46 10.71 7.74
CA ARG A 181 3.24 10.97 6.31
C ARG A 181 2.91 9.70 5.54
N LEU A 182 3.60 8.60 5.84
CA LEU A 182 3.26 7.29 5.29
C LEU A 182 1.83 6.87 5.64
N ASP A 183 1.35 7.22 6.83
CA ASP A 183 0.00 6.89 7.26
C ASP A 183 -1.07 7.76 6.57
N VAL A 184 -0.77 9.03 6.27
CA VAL A 184 -1.63 9.83 5.36
C VAL A 184 -1.67 9.19 3.97
N PHE A 185 -0.54 8.71 3.46
CA PHE A 185 -0.50 8.00 2.17
C PHE A 185 -1.27 6.68 2.20
N ARG A 186 -1.13 5.89 3.27
CA ARG A 186 -1.90 4.67 3.52
C ARG A 186 -3.39 4.95 3.61
N LEU A 187 -3.79 6.01 4.31
CA LEU A 187 -5.18 6.46 4.39
C LEU A 187 -5.76 6.73 3.00
N ILE A 188 -4.99 7.40 2.14
CA ILE A 188 -5.39 7.72 0.75
C ILE A 188 -5.51 6.44 -0.10
N SER A 189 -4.51 5.56 -0.04
CA SER A 189 -4.38 4.45 -0.99
C SER A 189 -5.10 3.17 -0.57
N LEU A 190 -5.25 2.93 0.74
CA LEU A 190 -5.84 1.72 1.32
C LEU A 190 -7.06 2.04 2.20
N GLY A 191 -6.91 2.98 3.14
CA GLY A 191 -7.91 3.26 4.17
C GLY A 191 -9.27 3.65 3.58
N ILE A 192 -9.36 4.81 2.93
CA ILE A 192 -10.60 5.26 2.29
C ILE A 192 -10.99 4.42 1.07
N ALA A 193 -10.07 3.59 0.57
CA ALA A 193 -10.33 2.63 -0.50
C ALA A 193 -11.10 1.38 -0.03
N GLY A 194 -11.20 1.17 1.30
CA GLY A 194 -11.90 0.03 1.88
C GLY A 194 -11.06 -1.23 1.98
N PHE A 195 -9.74 -1.14 1.72
CA PHE A 195 -8.85 -2.30 1.77
C PHE A 195 -8.85 -2.98 3.14
N ASP A 196 -8.81 -2.19 4.22
CA ASP A 196 -8.74 -2.77 5.56
C ASP A 196 -10.08 -3.27 6.09
N SER A 197 -11.23 -2.76 5.60
CA SER A 197 -12.58 -3.13 6.08
C SER A 197 -13.51 -3.34 4.88
N PRO A 198 -13.25 -4.37 4.05
CA PRO A 198 -13.98 -4.62 2.82
C PRO A 198 -15.46 -4.96 3.07
N ILE A 199 -15.78 -5.57 4.23
CA ILE A 199 -17.13 -6.06 4.55
C ILE A 199 -17.91 -5.03 5.37
N ALA A 200 -17.37 -4.59 6.52
CA ALA A 200 -18.08 -3.67 7.39
C ALA A 200 -18.17 -2.26 6.80
N ARG A 201 -17.30 -1.94 5.82
CA ARG A 201 -17.24 -0.64 5.14
C ARG A 201 -17.10 0.51 6.14
N HIS A 202 -16.34 0.27 7.21
CA HIS A 202 -16.17 1.21 8.32
C HIS A 202 -14.99 2.18 8.13
N SER A 203 -14.54 2.35 6.89
CA SER A 203 -13.32 3.09 6.55
C SER A 203 -13.33 4.58 6.89
N LEU A 204 -14.49 5.26 6.87
CA LEU A 204 -14.53 6.70 7.15
C LEU A 204 -14.30 7.00 8.65
N PRO A 205 -14.98 6.34 9.60
CA PRO A 205 -14.62 6.43 11.02
C PRO A 205 -13.17 6.02 11.32
N GLU A 206 -12.67 4.97 10.67
CA GLU A 206 -11.27 4.55 10.79
C GLU A 206 -10.29 5.65 10.33
N ALA A 207 -10.57 6.29 9.19
CA ALA A 207 -9.79 7.42 8.68
C ALA A 207 -9.84 8.64 9.62
N VAL A 208 -10.99 8.91 10.26
CA VAL A 208 -11.09 9.93 11.31
C VAL A 208 -10.14 9.62 12.45
N GLN A 209 -10.16 8.37 12.93
CA GLN A 209 -9.33 7.94 14.04
C GLN A 209 -7.83 8.02 13.74
N VAL A 210 -7.43 7.71 12.51
CA VAL A 210 -6.06 7.95 12.01
C VAL A 210 -5.71 9.43 12.14
N LEU A 211 -6.50 10.33 11.55
CA LEU A 211 -6.20 11.76 11.54
C LEU A 211 -6.18 12.39 12.95
N GLU A 212 -7.06 11.95 13.84
CA GLU A 212 -7.05 12.36 15.25
C GLU A 212 -5.78 11.91 15.97
N SER A 213 -5.35 10.66 15.75
CA SER A 213 -4.09 10.15 16.31
C SER A 213 -2.89 10.96 15.80
N LEU A 214 -2.80 11.20 14.49
CA LEU A 214 -1.71 11.99 13.91
C LEU A 214 -1.70 13.43 14.45
N ARG A 215 -2.86 14.08 14.56
CA ARG A 215 -2.99 15.44 15.13
C ARG A 215 -2.54 15.46 16.60
N GLN A 216 -2.88 14.44 17.38
CA GLN A 216 -2.45 14.32 18.77
C GLN A 216 -0.92 14.18 18.87
N HIS A 217 -0.31 13.30 18.08
CA HIS A 217 1.13 13.11 18.09
C HIS A 217 1.90 14.36 17.64
N LEU A 218 1.40 15.05 16.60
CA LEU A 218 1.95 16.33 16.15
C LEU A 218 1.90 17.41 17.25
N SER A 219 0.86 17.41 18.09
CA SER A 219 0.72 18.38 19.19
C SER A 219 1.83 18.30 20.25
N PHE A 220 2.53 17.17 20.34
CA PHE A 220 3.70 17.04 21.20
C PHE A 220 4.91 17.80 20.66
N TYR A 221 4.91 18.21 19.40
CA TYR A 221 5.93 19.06 18.81
C TYR A 221 5.49 20.53 18.94
N LYS A 222 6.39 21.37 19.47
CA LYS A 222 6.14 22.80 19.76
C LYS A 222 6.12 23.66 18.48
N LEU A 223 5.41 23.21 17.44
CA LEU A 223 5.31 23.90 16.16
C LEU A 223 4.79 25.34 16.29
N PRO A 224 3.77 25.66 17.12
CA PRO A 224 3.32 27.04 17.30
C PRO A 224 4.40 28.01 17.80
N GLU A 225 5.38 27.52 18.57
CA GLU A 225 6.51 28.33 19.05
C GLU A 225 7.54 28.61 17.94
N LYS A 226 7.54 27.81 16.85
CA LYS A 226 8.46 27.92 15.72
C LYS A 226 7.84 28.63 14.53
N ASP A 227 6.60 28.28 14.19
CA ASP A 227 5.81 28.90 13.13
C ASP A 227 4.31 28.78 13.46
N ALA A 228 3.75 29.84 14.06
CA ALA A 228 2.36 29.90 14.45
C ALA A 228 1.38 29.84 13.25
N ARG A 229 1.80 30.36 12.09
CA ARG A 229 0.96 30.36 10.88
C ARG A 229 0.84 28.95 10.32
N LEU A 230 1.96 28.25 10.18
CA LEU A 230 1.97 26.85 9.72
C LEU A 230 1.21 25.95 10.70
N ALA A 231 1.38 26.14 12.01
CA ALA A 231 0.62 25.40 13.01
C ALA A 231 -0.89 25.60 12.87
N ALA A 232 -1.35 26.85 12.69
CA ALA A 232 -2.77 27.16 12.49
C ALA A 232 -3.31 26.57 11.17
N GLN A 233 -2.50 26.57 10.11
CA GLN A 233 -2.87 25.94 8.83
C GLN A 233 -3.03 24.43 8.97
N LEU A 234 -2.08 23.75 9.64
CA LEU A 234 -2.18 22.31 9.91
C LEU A 234 -3.40 21.98 10.74
N ASP A 235 -3.63 22.72 11.82
CA ASP A 235 -4.79 22.51 12.70
C ASP A 235 -6.11 22.64 11.94
N HIS A 236 -6.21 23.66 11.07
CA HIS A 236 -7.36 23.86 10.21
C HIS A 236 -7.56 22.72 9.21
N VAL A 237 -6.50 22.28 8.52
CA VAL A 237 -6.59 21.20 7.53
C VAL A 237 -6.93 19.86 8.19
N PHE A 238 -6.36 19.54 9.35
CA PHE A 238 -6.77 18.37 10.13
C PHE A 238 -8.26 18.45 10.51
N ALA A 239 -8.71 19.59 11.03
CA ALA A 239 -10.10 19.77 11.44
C ALA A 239 -11.07 19.66 10.25
N ASP A 240 -10.74 20.26 9.10
CA ASP A 240 -11.55 20.17 7.88
C ASP A 240 -11.58 18.74 7.31
N ALA A 241 -10.44 18.04 7.29
CA ALA A 241 -10.35 16.64 6.86
C ALA A 241 -11.24 15.73 7.72
N ILE A 242 -11.13 15.83 9.05
CA ILE A 242 -11.96 15.08 10.01
C ILE A 242 -13.45 15.43 9.83
N ALA A 243 -13.78 16.72 9.69
CA ALA A 243 -15.15 17.16 9.47
C ALA A 243 -15.72 16.69 8.12
N SER A 244 -14.90 16.58 7.08
CA SER A 244 -15.31 16.05 5.78
C SER A 244 -15.62 14.56 5.86
N LEU A 245 -14.79 13.78 6.55
CA LEU A 245 -15.03 12.34 6.76
C LEU A 245 -16.29 12.10 7.59
N ASN A 246 -16.47 12.84 8.69
CA ASN A 246 -17.66 12.73 9.56
C ASN A 246 -18.97 13.15 8.88
N ARG A 247 -18.91 14.10 7.95
CA ARG A 247 -20.07 14.51 7.12
C ARG A 247 -20.28 13.60 5.90
N GLY A 248 -19.35 12.68 5.64
CA GLY A 248 -19.44 11.73 4.55
C GLY A 248 -20.71 10.88 4.68
N PRO A 249 -21.49 10.69 3.60
CA PRO A 249 -22.78 10.00 3.69
C PRO A 249 -22.64 8.52 4.06
N ASP A 250 -21.73 7.82 3.38
CA ASP A 250 -21.32 6.44 3.62
C ASP A 250 -20.09 6.12 2.75
N PHE A 251 -19.54 4.92 2.92
CA PHE A 251 -18.40 4.44 2.15
C PHE A 251 -18.59 4.55 0.62
N ASN A 252 -19.73 4.16 0.06
CA ASN A 252 -19.91 4.11 -1.39
C ASN A 252 -20.06 5.50 -2.01
N ARG A 253 -20.69 6.44 -1.29
CA ARG A 253 -21.01 7.79 -1.79
C ARG A 253 -20.00 8.87 -1.40
N PHE A 254 -18.97 8.53 -0.63
CA PHE A 254 -17.95 9.50 -0.22
C PHE A 254 -17.14 10.04 -1.41
N ASP A 255 -17.01 11.38 -1.50
CA ASP A 255 -16.23 12.05 -2.54
C ASP A 255 -14.73 12.05 -2.20
N ARG A 256 -14.11 10.91 -2.46
CA ARG A 256 -12.68 10.64 -2.24
C ARG A 256 -11.79 11.55 -3.07
N LEU A 257 -12.16 11.81 -4.32
CA LEU A 257 -11.34 12.65 -5.20
C LEU A 257 -11.16 14.04 -4.63
N THR A 258 -12.26 14.68 -4.20
CA THR A 258 -12.23 15.99 -3.56
C THR A 258 -11.47 15.92 -2.23
N PHE A 259 -11.75 14.90 -1.41
CA PHE A 259 -11.06 14.69 -0.13
C PHE A 259 -9.53 14.59 -0.28
N ILE A 260 -9.06 13.77 -1.24
CA ILE A 260 -7.64 13.59 -1.52
C ILE A 260 -7.02 14.92 -1.97
N THR A 261 -7.67 15.60 -2.93
CA THR A 261 -7.12 16.81 -3.55
C THR A 261 -7.03 17.97 -2.56
N ASN A 262 -8.09 18.20 -1.79
CA ASN A 262 -8.23 19.43 -1.00
C ASN A 262 -7.78 19.28 0.45
N GLN A 263 -7.78 18.05 0.98
CA GLN A 263 -7.42 17.80 2.38
C GLN A 263 -6.19 16.89 2.50
N ALA A 264 -6.24 15.65 2.02
CA ALA A 264 -5.20 14.67 2.35
C ALA A 264 -3.84 15.00 1.70
N ASN A 265 -3.81 15.43 0.44
CA ASN A 265 -2.59 15.89 -0.23
C ASN A 265 -2.02 17.15 0.41
N VAL A 266 -2.88 18.11 0.77
CA VAL A 266 -2.49 19.33 1.47
C VAL A 266 -1.85 18.98 2.83
N LEU A 267 -2.48 18.07 3.57
CA LEU A 267 -2.02 17.61 4.87
C LEU A 267 -0.62 16.98 4.80
N SER A 268 -0.40 16.03 3.88
CA SER A 268 0.93 15.38 3.74
C SER A 268 2.03 16.40 3.43
N GLY A 269 1.73 17.37 2.56
CA GLY A 269 2.63 18.48 2.24
C GLY A 269 2.96 19.35 3.46
N LEU A 270 1.94 19.76 4.22
CA LEU A 270 2.14 20.59 5.41
C LEU A 270 2.87 19.85 6.54
N LEU A 271 2.71 18.52 6.65
CA LEU A 271 3.48 17.70 7.60
C LEU A 271 4.98 17.72 7.26
N LEU A 272 5.34 17.68 5.97
CA LEU A 272 6.73 17.85 5.54
C LEU A 272 7.26 19.26 5.84
N ASP A 273 6.44 20.31 5.67
CA ASP A 273 6.83 21.66 6.04
C ASP A 273 7.06 21.80 7.56
N ALA A 274 6.19 21.19 8.37
CA ALA A 274 6.34 21.16 9.83
C ALA A 274 7.64 20.46 10.23
N GLN A 275 7.96 19.32 9.62
CA GLN A 275 9.22 18.61 9.83
C GLN A 275 10.43 19.52 9.59
N ARG A 276 10.42 20.26 8.47
CA ARG A 276 11.49 21.20 8.10
C ARG A 276 11.61 22.36 9.09
N VAL A 277 10.50 22.99 9.46
CA VAL A 277 10.48 24.11 10.45
C VAL A 277 10.97 23.67 11.82
N LEU A 278 10.66 22.43 12.22
CA LEU A 278 11.15 21.84 13.47
C LEU A 278 12.63 21.43 13.40
N ASN A 279 13.29 21.57 12.25
CA ASN A 279 14.67 21.13 11.98
C ASN A 279 14.88 19.63 12.22
N ILE A 280 13.85 18.83 11.96
CA ILE A 280 13.93 17.37 12.01
C ILE A 280 14.39 16.90 10.62
N PRO A 281 15.48 16.13 10.51
CA PRO A 281 15.93 15.67 9.21
C PRO A 281 14.91 14.71 8.60
N VAL A 282 14.72 14.81 7.29
CA VAL A 282 13.90 13.82 6.56
C VAL A 282 14.67 12.51 6.54
N PHE A 283 13.95 11.41 6.73
CA PHE A 283 14.51 10.06 6.71
C PHE A 283 15.33 9.80 5.42
N GLN A 284 16.49 9.14 5.57
CA GLN A 284 17.51 8.99 4.53
C GLN A 284 17.74 7.51 4.13
N GLU A 285 16.67 6.75 3.96
CA GLU A 285 16.77 5.38 3.43
C GLU A 285 16.36 5.31 1.96
N SER A 286 17.01 4.39 1.24
CA SER A 286 16.63 4.08 -0.14
C SER A 286 15.30 3.35 -0.13
N ARG A 287 14.25 4.02 -0.61
CA ARG A 287 12.92 3.44 -0.79
C ARG A 287 12.31 3.91 -2.09
N PHE A 288 11.35 3.14 -2.60
CA PHE A 288 10.71 3.42 -3.88
C PHE A 288 9.92 4.74 -3.85
N LEU A 289 9.12 4.97 -2.81
CA LEU A 289 8.41 6.22 -2.56
C LEU A 289 9.34 7.24 -1.88
N SER A 290 9.63 8.36 -2.52
CA SER A 290 10.50 9.42 -1.98
C SER A 290 10.02 9.93 -0.62
N ALA A 291 10.95 10.06 0.34
CA ALA A 291 10.66 10.71 1.63
C ALA A 291 10.41 12.22 1.52
N GLN A 292 10.65 12.79 0.34
CA GLN A 292 10.52 14.21 0.05
C GLN A 292 9.25 14.49 -0.76
N ALA A 293 8.53 13.45 -1.21
CA ALA A 293 7.27 13.56 -1.93
C ALA A 293 6.21 14.26 -1.07
N ARG A 294 5.70 15.40 -1.53
CA ARG A 294 4.62 16.13 -0.84
C ARG A 294 3.30 15.42 -1.03
N THR A 295 3.10 14.80 -2.21
CA THR A 295 1.92 13.98 -2.53
C THR A 295 2.34 12.70 -3.26
N LEU A 296 1.48 11.70 -3.23
CA LEU A 296 1.65 10.48 -4.03
C LEU A 296 1.64 10.75 -5.55
N THR A 297 1.13 11.90 -5.98
CA THR A 297 1.03 12.27 -7.40
C THR A 297 2.14 13.20 -7.87
N ASP A 298 3.10 13.56 -7.02
CA ASP A 298 4.23 14.39 -7.44
C ASP A 298 5.01 13.69 -8.58
N PRO A 299 5.50 14.42 -9.60
CA PRO A 299 6.18 13.80 -10.74
C PRO A 299 7.39 12.93 -10.37
N ASP A 300 8.05 13.24 -9.26
CA ASP A 300 9.22 12.58 -8.70
C ASP A 300 8.90 11.84 -7.38
N ALA A 301 7.63 11.52 -7.14
CA ALA A 301 7.22 10.76 -5.96
C ALA A 301 7.87 9.37 -5.91
N PHE A 302 8.17 8.75 -7.05
CA PHE A 302 8.70 7.39 -7.15
C PHE A 302 10.05 7.34 -7.87
N ASP A 303 11.04 6.65 -7.29
CA ASP A 303 12.31 6.39 -7.98
C ASP A 303 12.13 5.26 -9.01
N SER A 304 12.07 5.62 -10.29
CA SER A 304 12.01 4.66 -11.41
C SER A 304 13.24 3.75 -11.51
N ASN A 305 14.28 4.01 -10.73
CA ASN A 305 15.51 3.24 -10.67
C ASN A 305 15.63 2.41 -9.39
N PHE A 306 14.60 2.35 -8.54
CA PHE A 306 14.67 1.59 -7.29
C PHE A 306 14.93 0.09 -7.53
N PHE A 307 14.27 -0.50 -8.53
CA PHE A 307 14.41 -1.92 -8.89
C PHE A 307 15.56 -2.18 -9.88
N VAL A 308 16.64 -1.39 -9.83
CA VAL A 308 17.88 -1.73 -10.54
C VAL A 308 18.62 -2.82 -9.79
N ASN A 309 19.31 -3.71 -10.50
CA ASN A 309 20.08 -4.79 -9.88
C ASN A 309 21.28 -4.25 -9.09
N SER A 310 21.97 -3.24 -9.64
CA SER A 310 23.08 -2.55 -8.96
C SER A 310 23.08 -1.05 -9.24
N ASN A 311 23.78 -0.28 -8.41
CA ASN A 311 23.97 1.16 -8.66
C ASN A 311 24.66 1.44 -10.00
N ASP A 312 25.54 0.54 -10.45
CA ASP A 312 26.22 0.65 -11.73
C ASP A 312 25.29 0.41 -12.93
N ASP A 313 24.07 -0.10 -12.70
CA ASP A 313 23.02 -0.32 -13.72
C ASP A 313 22.11 0.89 -13.95
N ARG A 314 22.27 1.97 -13.17
CA ARG A 314 21.40 3.15 -13.28
C ARG A 314 21.42 3.76 -14.70
N PRO A 315 20.28 4.17 -15.26
CA PRO A 315 20.24 4.79 -16.58
C PRO A 315 21.07 6.08 -16.64
N THR A 316 21.82 6.26 -17.73
CA THR A 316 22.40 7.55 -18.12
C THR A 316 21.85 7.95 -19.49
N ALA A 317 22.01 9.21 -19.91
CA ALA A 317 21.57 9.66 -21.22
C ALA A 317 22.16 8.80 -22.37
N GLU A 318 23.44 8.43 -22.25
CA GLU A 318 24.12 7.56 -23.21
C GLU A 318 23.54 6.13 -23.23
N ARG A 319 23.25 5.55 -22.05
CA ARG A 319 22.69 4.21 -21.94
C ARG A 319 21.26 4.15 -22.47
N VAL A 320 20.44 5.16 -22.16
CA VAL A 320 19.08 5.31 -22.69
C VAL A 320 19.10 5.45 -24.21
N ALA A 321 19.98 6.30 -24.77
CA ALA A 321 20.09 6.47 -26.21
C ALA A 321 20.55 5.19 -26.93
N LEU A 322 21.50 4.46 -26.34
CA LEU A 322 21.95 3.17 -26.86
C LEU A 322 20.86 2.10 -26.77
N GLY A 323 20.16 2.03 -25.64
CA GLY A 323 19.01 1.15 -25.44
C GLY A 323 17.90 1.40 -26.45
N LYS A 324 17.59 2.67 -26.71
CA LYS A 324 16.63 3.07 -27.73
C LYS A 324 17.06 2.57 -29.10
N LEU A 325 18.32 2.72 -29.48
CA LEU A 325 18.82 2.22 -30.76
C LEU A 325 18.60 0.70 -30.88
N LEU A 326 18.99 -0.06 -29.86
CA LEU A 326 18.82 -1.53 -29.81
C LEU A 326 17.35 -1.95 -29.84
N PHE A 327 16.45 -1.18 -29.20
CA PHE A 327 15.02 -1.50 -29.12
C PHE A 327 14.33 -1.55 -30.49
N TYR A 328 14.78 -0.71 -31.44
CA TYR A 328 14.24 -0.67 -32.79
C TYR A 328 15.06 -1.49 -33.80
N ASP A 329 16.27 -1.94 -33.45
CA ASP A 329 17.14 -2.71 -34.34
C ASP A 329 16.78 -4.21 -34.29
N PRO A 330 16.52 -4.85 -35.45
CA PRO A 330 16.21 -6.27 -35.46
C PRO A 330 17.41 -7.19 -35.21
N ILE A 331 18.63 -6.66 -35.04
CA ILE A 331 19.88 -7.41 -34.78
C ILE A 331 19.80 -8.40 -33.61
N LEU A 332 18.86 -8.19 -32.68
CA LEU A 332 18.63 -9.06 -31.53
C LEU A 332 17.77 -10.31 -31.86
N SER A 333 17.05 -10.31 -32.98
CA SER A 333 16.22 -11.46 -33.41
C SER A 333 17.00 -12.45 -34.25
N GLY A 334 16.65 -13.74 -34.15
CA GLY A 334 17.37 -14.83 -34.82
C GLY A 334 17.39 -14.73 -36.35
N ASN A 335 16.36 -14.12 -36.95
CA ASN A 335 16.28 -13.90 -38.40
C ASN A 335 16.57 -12.45 -38.82
N SER A 336 16.90 -11.56 -37.87
CA SER A 336 17.12 -10.13 -38.11
C SER A 336 15.96 -9.41 -38.80
N LYS A 337 14.70 -9.83 -38.56
CA LYS A 337 13.49 -9.19 -39.10
C LYS A 337 12.56 -8.60 -38.04
N ARG A 338 12.81 -8.84 -36.75
CA ARG A 338 11.96 -8.39 -35.65
C ARG A 338 12.76 -7.66 -34.58
N SER A 339 12.21 -6.59 -34.03
CA SER A 339 12.76 -5.87 -32.89
C SER A 339 11.73 -5.78 -31.76
N CYS A 340 12.12 -5.22 -30.61
CA CYS A 340 11.21 -4.99 -29.50
C CYS A 340 10.02 -4.09 -29.94
N ALA A 341 10.31 -3.09 -30.78
CA ALA A 341 9.31 -2.19 -31.35
C ALA A 341 8.27 -2.86 -32.25
N SER A 342 8.52 -4.08 -32.75
CA SER A 342 7.52 -4.83 -33.52
C SER A 342 6.31 -5.23 -32.65
N CYS A 343 6.53 -5.54 -31.36
CA CYS A 343 5.48 -5.86 -30.40
C CYS A 343 5.12 -4.70 -29.46
N HIS A 344 5.99 -3.70 -29.34
CA HIS A 344 5.82 -2.60 -28.39
C HIS A 344 5.90 -1.25 -29.12
N GLN A 345 4.79 -0.88 -29.76
CA GLN A 345 4.67 0.25 -30.68
C GLN A 345 4.31 1.53 -29.92
N PRO A 346 5.10 2.61 -29.98
CA PRO A 346 4.86 3.84 -29.22
C PRO A 346 3.46 4.45 -29.42
N GLU A 347 2.93 4.42 -30.64
CA GLU A 347 1.61 4.94 -31.01
C GLU A 347 0.45 4.14 -30.38
N ARG A 348 0.73 2.91 -29.95
CA ARG A 348 -0.18 2.03 -29.19
C ARG A 348 0.23 1.92 -27.72
N ALA A 349 0.82 2.98 -27.17
CA ALA A 349 1.30 3.00 -25.80
C ALA A 349 2.25 1.82 -25.49
N PHE A 350 3.14 1.48 -26.43
CA PHE A 350 4.09 0.36 -26.32
C PHE A 350 3.42 -1.03 -26.18
N THR A 351 2.28 -1.25 -26.84
CA THR A 351 1.71 -2.58 -27.11
C THR A 351 1.71 -2.87 -28.61
N ASP A 352 1.15 -4.00 -29.05
CA ASP A 352 0.94 -4.32 -30.47
C ASP A 352 -0.52 -4.24 -30.93
N GLY A 353 -1.48 -4.05 -30.02
CA GLY A 353 -2.91 -4.00 -30.35
C GLY A 353 -3.51 -5.35 -30.77
N GLU A 354 -2.85 -6.46 -30.46
CA GLU A 354 -3.28 -7.81 -30.84
C GLU A 354 -3.69 -8.64 -29.60
N PRO A 355 -4.59 -9.64 -29.73
CA PRO A 355 -4.91 -10.52 -28.60
C PRO A 355 -3.68 -11.21 -28.01
N THR A 356 -2.78 -11.67 -28.88
CA THR A 356 -1.46 -12.22 -28.55
C THR A 356 -0.51 -11.90 -29.71
N SER A 357 0.77 -11.67 -29.41
CA SER A 357 1.73 -11.21 -30.42
C SER A 357 2.09 -12.28 -31.43
N LEU A 358 2.24 -11.90 -32.70
CA LEU A 358 2.76 -12.80 -33.74
C LEU A 358 4.28 -12.95 -33.62
N GLY A 359 4.79 -14.16 -33.42
CA GLY A 359 6.22 -14.46 -33.29
C GLY A 359 7.01 -14.46 -34.60
N VAL A 360 8.34 -14.62 -34.48
CA VAL A 360 9.26 -14.67 -35.64
C VAL A 360 9.01 -15.86 -36.59
N ALA A 361 8.52 -16.98 -36.06
CA ALA A 361 8.21 -18.20 -36.81
C ALA A 361 6.73 -18.30 -37.25
N GLY A 362 5.94 -17.22 -37.08
CA GLY A 362 4.51 -17.19 -37.41
C GLY A 362 3.59 -17.81 -36.35
N ALA A 363 4.14 -18.45 -35.31
CA ALA A 363 3.38 -18.86 -34.12
C ALA A 363 3.04 -17.64 -33.25
N ARG A 364 1.86 -17.61 -32.63
CA ARG A 364 1.51 -16.55 -31.68
C ARG A 364 2.09 -16.83 -30.29
N SER A 365 2.41 -15.77 -29.56
CA SER A 365 2.74 -15.84 -28.14
C SER A 365 1.53 -16.36 -27.35
N LYS A 366 1.80 -16.83 -26.13
CA LYS A 366 0.74 -17.30 -25.23
C LYS A 366 -0.12 -16.16 -24.65
N ARG A 367 0.43 -14.95 -24.60
CA ARG A 367 -0.15 -13.82 -23.87
C ARG A 367 -0.09 -12.54 -24.69
N ASN A 368 -1.04 -11.64 -24.40
CA ASN A 368 -1.05 -10.26 -24.86
C ASN A 368 0.23 -9.53 -24.43
N ALA A 369 0.77 -8.68 -25.30
CA ALA A 369 1.94 -7.85 -25.00
C ALA A 369 1.53 -6.66 -24.12
N PRO A 370 1.97 -6.60 -22.84
CA PRO A 370 1.64 -5.47 -21.98
C PRO A 370 2.34 -4.18 -22.46
N THR A 371 1.81 -3.04 -22.04
CA THR A 371 2.50 -1.76 -22.22
C THR A 371 3.85 -1.77 -21.49
N LEU A 372 4.87 -1.14 -22.09
CA LEU A 372 6.14 -0.86 -21.43
C LEU A 372 6.15 0.48 -20.68
N LEU A 373 5.10 1.30 -20.83
CA LEU A 373 4.98 2.55 -20.09
C LEU A 373 4.87 2.24 -18.60
N ASN A 374 5.69 2.90 -17.78
CA ASN A 374 5.74 2.70 -16.33
C ASN A 374 6.12 1.26 -15.91
N ALA A 375 6.75 0.46 -16.78
CA ALA A 375 7.19 -0.90 -16.44
C ALA A 375 8.21 -0.93 -15.29
N SER A 376 8.98 0.14 -15.13
CA SER A 376 9.93 0.34 -14.03
C SER A 376 9.28 0.66 -12.68
N LEU A 377 7.98 0.95 -12.66
CA LEU A 377 7.21 1.23 -11.43
C LEU A 377 6.46 -0.01 -10.93
N GLN A 378 7.00 -1.20 -11.20
CA GLN A 378 6.47 -2.50 -10.82
C GLN A 378 7.59 -3.35 -10.26
N ALA A 379 7.35 -4.05 -9.14
CA ALA A 379 8.39 -4.83 -8.46
C ALA A 379 8.76 -6.12 -9.20
N VAL A 380 7.87 -6.62 -10.08
CA VAL A 380 8.07 -7.83 -10.89
C VAL A 380 7.54 -7.64 -12.32
N GLN A 381 8.11 -8.38 -13.27
CA GLN A 381 7.83 -8.32 -14.70
C GLN A 381 7.16 -9.60 -15.20
N PHE A 382 6.64 -9.56 -16.43
CA PHE A 382 5.72 -10.53 -17.03
C PHE A 382 4.38 -10.67 -16.29
N MET A 383 3.38 -11.21 -16.98
CA MET A 383 2.06 -11.48 -16.40
C MET A 383 2.08 -12.60 -15.36
N ASP A 384 3.10 -13.45 -15.33
CA ASP A 384 3.30 -14.50 -14.30
C ASP A 384 4.35 -14.12 -13.26
N SER A 385 4.76 -12.85 -13.19
CA SER A 385 5.65 -12.32 -12.14
C SER A 385 6.98 -13.07 -12.00
N ARG A 386 7.44 -13.78 -13.05
CA ARG A 386 8.56 -14.74 -12.93
C ARG A 386 9.96 -14.11 -12.90
N VAL A 387 10.08 -12.82 -13.22
CA VAL A 387 11.36 -12.09 -13.15
C VAL A 387 11.19 -10.76 -12.44
N VAL A 388 12.23 -10.32 -11.74
CA VAL A 388 12.26 -9.04 -11.01
C VAL A 388 12.83 -7.94 -11.91
N PHE A 389 13.96 -8.20 -12.57
CA PHE A 389 14.71 -7.18 -13.31
C PHE A 389 14.30 -7.10 -14.78
N LEU A 390 14.26 -5.87 -15.31
CA LEU A 390 14.00 -5.60 -16.73
C LEU A 390 15.10 -6.16 -17.64
N GLU A 391 16.34 -6.25 -17.15
CA GLU A 391 17.46 -6.89 -17.83
C GLU A 391 17.16 -8.36 -18.14
N ASP A 392 16.65 -9.11 -17.15
CA ASP A 392 16.33 -10.53 -17.31
C ASP A 392 15.07 -10.72 -18.14
N GLN A 393 14.08 -9.82 -17.99
CA GLN A 393 12.92 -9.76 -18.87
C GLN A 393 13.32 -9.63 -20.35
N ALA A 394 14.25 -8.72 -20.66
CA ALA A 394 14.75 -8.54 -22.03
C ALA A 394 15.50 -9.79 -22.53
N SER A 395 16.29 -10.43 -21.67
CA SER A 395 17.01 -11.67 -21.99
C SER A 395 16.06 -12.80 -22.37
N ASP A 396 15.01 -13.01 -21.56
CA ASP A 396 13.98 -14.04 -21.78
C ASP A 396 13.29 -13.86 -23.13
N VAL A 397 12.87 -12.63 -23.47
CA VAL A 397 12.18 -12.34 -24.73
C VAL A 397 13.09 -12.53 -25.94
N ILE A 398 14.37 -12.14 -25.83
CA ILE A 398 15.36 -12.35 -26.89
C ILE A 398 15.51 -13.85 -27.16
N ALA A 399 15.64 -14.68 -26.11
CA ALA A 399 15.86 -16.11 -26.25
C ALA A 399 14.61 -16.91 -26.62
N ASN A 400 13.40 -16.39 -26.37
CA ASN A 400 12.16 -17.13 -26.56
C ASN A 400 11.91 -17.47 -28.04
N GLU A 401 11.71 -18.76 -28.31
CA GLU A 401 11.54 -19.31 -29.65
C GLU A 401 10.28 -18.82 -30.37
N THR A 402 9.22 -18.53 -29.62
CA THR A 402 7.96 -18.02 -30.19
C THR A 402 7.92 -16.50 -30.26
N GLU A 403 8.97 -15.80 -29.81
CA GLU A 403 9.06 -14.34 -29.85
C GLU A 403 10.16 -13.91 -30.83
N MET A 404 11.40 -13.74 -30.34
CA MET A 404 12.52 -13.25 -31.14
C MET A 404 13.44 -14.36 -31.67
N HIS A 405 13.45 -15.54 -31.04
CA HIS A 405 14.33 -16.67 -31.34
C HIS A 405 15.80 -16.25 -31.54
N GLY A 406 16.24 -15.27 -30.75
CA GLY A 406 17.55 -14.65 -30.81
C GLY A 406 18.59 -15.32 -29.92
N SER A 407 19.81 -14.81 -29.98
CA SER A 407 20.92 -15.24 -29.13
C SER A 407 21.75 -14.03 -28.73
N LEU A 408 21.80 -13.71 -27.43
CA LEU A 408 22.64 -12.62 -26.92
C LEU A 408 24.12 -12.78 -27.31
N PRO A 409 24.75 -13.97 -27.19
CA PRO A 409 26.11 -14.18 -27.70
C PRO A 409 26.27 -13.85 -29.19
N ALA A 410 25.30 -14.22 -30.03
CA ALA A 410 25.34 -13.93 -31.47
C ALA A 410 25.15 -12.44 -31.74
N ALA A 411 24.20 -11.80 -31.05
CA ALA A 411 23.96 -10.36 -31.13
C ALA A 411 25.20 -9.56 -30.71
N VAL A 412 25.86 -9.93 -29.61
CA VAL A 412 27.12 -9.30 -29.16
C VAL A 412 28.19 -9.39 -30.24
N ARG A 413 28.40 -10.56 -30.85
CA ARG A 413 29.35 -10.70 -31.97
C ARG A 413 28.98 -9.78 -33.13
N ALA A 414 27.70 -9.72 -33.51
CA ALA A 414 27.24 -8.86 -34.60
C ALA A 414 27.43 -7.37 -34.30
N LEU A 415 27.10 -6.94 -33.07
CA LEU A 415 27.28 -5.56 -32.59
C LEU A 415 28.77 -5.17 -32.56
N GLN A 416 29.65 -6.08 -32.14
CA GLN A 416 31.10 -5.86 -32.15
C GLN A 416 31.67 -5.66 -33.57
N GLN A 417 31.04 -6.19 -34.63
CA GLN A 417 31.47 -5.93 -36.01
C GLN A 417 31.04 -4.55 -36.54
N ARG A 418 30.15 -3.83 -35.85
CA ARG A 418 29.62 -2.53 -36.29
C ARG A 418 30.35 -1.38 -35.58
N ASN A 419 31.08 -0.56 -36.33
CA ASN A 419 31.83 0.60 -35.79
C ASN A 419 30.94 1.54 -34.96
N GLU A 420 29.73 1.82 -35.44
CA GLU A 420 28.78 2.68 -34.73
C GLU A 420 28.44 2.14 -33.33
N TYR A 421 28.07 0.86 -33.23
CA TYR A 421 27.74 0.24 -31.96
C TYR A 421 28.94 0.23 -31.02
N ARG A 422 30.12 -0.20 -31.48
CA ARG A 422 31.33 -0.17 -30.63
C ARG A 422 31.57 1.21 -30.01
N ASN A 423 31.48 2.27 -30.83
CA ASN A 423 31.69 3.64 -30.37
C ASN A 423 30.63 4.10 -29.34
N ARG A 424 29.36 3.73 -29.54
CA ARG A 424 28.29 4.05 -28.59
C ARG A 424 28.43 3.27 -27.28
N PHE A 425 28.79 1.98 -27.35
CA PHE A 425 28.98 1.14 -26.18
C PHE A 425 30.15 1.60 -25.32
N VAL A 426 31.32 1.92 -25.88
CA VAL A 426 32.45 2.41 -25.07
C VAL A 426 32.18 3.78 -24.44
N LYS A 427 31.28 4.58 -25.04
CA LYS A 427 30.81 5.84 -24.44
C LYS A 427 29.87 5.59 -23.24
N ALA A 428 29.01 4.58 -23.33
CA ALA A 428 28.00 4.27 -22.31
C ALA A 428 28.51 3.34 -21.19
N TYR A 429 29.49 2.48 -21.49
CA TYR A 429 29.98 1.41 -20.63
C TYR A 429 31.49 1.22 -20.78
N LYS A 430 32.19 1.18 -19.64
CA LYS A 430 33.63 0.84 -19.61
C LYS A 430 33.93 -0.53 -20.23
N ALA A 431 33.01 -1.49 -20.07
CA ALA A 431 33.16 -2.85 -20.58
C ALA A 431 32.93 -2.98 -22.10
N GLY A 432 32.48 -1.92 -22.79
CA GLY A 432 32.14 -1.99 -24.21
C GLY A 432 30.95 -2.90 -24.48
N VAL A 433 30.97 -3.66 -25.57
CA VAL A 433 29.86 -4.53 -26.00
C VAL A 433 29.96 -5.91 -25.33
N THR A 434 29.09 -6.15 -24.35
CA THR A 434 28.89 -7.44 -23.68
C THR A 434 27.40 -7.75 -23.52
N GLU A 435 27.03 -9.01 -23.23
CA GLU A 435 25.64 -9.38 -23.00
C GLU A 435 25.01 -8.55 -21.88
N TYR A 436 25.74 -8.37 -20.78
CA TYR A 436 25.33 -7.54 -19.66
C TYR A 436 25.02 -6.09 -20.09
N THR A 437 25.93 -5.44 -20.82
CA THR A 437 25.72 -4.05 -21.27
C THR A 437 24.58 -3.93 -22.30
N VAL A 438 24.33 -4.95 -23.13
CA VAL A 438 23.18 -4.99 -24.05
C VAL A 438 21.87 -5.04 -23.26
N LYS A 439 21.77 -5.95 -22.28
CA LYS A 439 20.60 -6.06 -21.40
C LYS A 439 20.35 -4.77 -20.64
N ASN A 440 21.40 -4.20 -20.01
CA ASN A 440 21.26 -2.97 -19.25
C ASN A 440 20.93 -1.75 -20.12
N ALA A 441 21.44 -1.67 -21.36
CA ALA A 441 21.06 -0.60 -22.28
C ALA A 441 19.56 -0.66 -22.61
N LEU A 442 19.05 -1.82 -23.00
CA LEU A 442 17.62 -2.03 -23.26
C LEU A 442 16.77 -1.68 -22.04
N ALA A 443 17.13 -2.20 -20.87
CA ALA A 443 16.43 -1.92 -19.62
C ALA A 443 16.50 -0.42 -19.25
N SER A 444 17.61 0.27 -19.52
CA SER A 444 17.74 1.72 -19.32
C SER A 444 16.74 2.50 -20.18
N TYR A 445 16.57 2.10 -21.44
CA TYR A 445 15.55 2.72 -22.30
C TYR A 445 14.14 2.44 -21.78
N ILE A 446 13.81 1.21 -21.39
CA ILE A 446 12.49 0.87 -20.84
C ILE A 446 12.20 1.67 -19.56
N ARG A 447 13.16 1.80 -18.64
CA ARG A 447 13.01 2.65 -17.43
C ARG A 447 12.73 4.12 -17.75
N SER A 448 13.29 4.61 -18.86
CA SER A 448 13.02 5.99 -19.32
C SER A 448 11.59 6.20 -19.82
N LEU A 449 10.84 5.12 -20.10
CA LEU A 449 9.43 5.16 -20.51
C LEU A 449 8.48 5.35 -19.31
N THR A 450 8.85 6.23 -18.38
CA THR A 450 8.02 6.57 -17.21
C THR A 450 7.25 7.86 -17.48
N SER A 451 5.94 7.82 -17.25
CA SER A 451 5.02 8.95 -17.43
C SER A 451 3.91 8.89 -16.38
N LEU A 452 3.92 9.85 -15.47
CA LEU A 452 2.91 10.06 -14.43
C LEU A 452 2.26 11.46 -14.59
N ASP A 453 1.90 11.85 -15.82
CA ASP A 453 1.29 13.15 -16.12
C ASP A 453 -0.06 13.02 -16.86
N SER A 454 -0.88 12.07 -16.44
CA SER A 454 -2.25 11.95 -16.94
C SER A 454 -3.11 13.16 -16.57
N ARG A 455 -4.34 13.23 -17.10
CA ARG A 455 -5.29 14.30 -16.70
C ARG A 455 -5.66 14.19 -15.23
N ILE A 456 -5.74 12.98 -14.70
CA ILE A 456 -5.99 12.69 -13.28
C ILE A 456 -4.83 13.18 -12.41
N ASP A 457 -3.58 12.91 -12.81
CA ASP A 457 -2.39 13.35 -12.04
C ASP A 457 -2.34 14.88 -11.94
N ARG A 458 -2.53 15.58 -13.06
CA ARG A 458 -2.56 17.05 -13.08
C ARG A 458 -3.72 17.65 -12.29
N TYR A 459 -4.86 16.97 -12.21
CA TYR A 459 -6.00 17.40 -11.38
C TYR A 459 -5.66 17.27 -9.88
N LEU A 460 -5.12 16.11 -9.48
CA LEU A 460 -4.81 15.79 -8.07
C LEU A 460 -3.68 16.62 -7.46
N ARG A 461 -2.72 17.07 -8.28
CA ARG A 461 -1.68 18.02 -7.85
C ARG A 461 -2.24 19.40 -7.52
N ASN A 462 -3.46 19.71 -7.96
CA ASN A 462 -4.07 21.03 -7.81
C ASN A 462 -3.09 22.14 -8.22
N ASP A 463 -2.46 22.01 -9.40
CA ASP A 463 -1.37 22.85 -9.93
C ASP A 463 -1.83 24.32 -10.12
N ALA A 464 -2.05 25.04 -9.02
CA ALA A 464 -2.59 26.40 -8.96
C ALA A 464 -1.66 27.47 -9.59
N GLY A 465 -0.49 27.06 -10.08
CA GLY A 465 0.45 27.90 -10.83
C GLY A 465 0.48 27.66 -12.34
N ARG A 466 -0.23 26.66 -12.89
CA ARG A 466 -0.28 26.45 -14.35
C ARG A 466 -1.33 27.35 -14.99
N HIS A 467 -1.03 27.87 -16.18
CA HIS A 467 -1.94 28.73 -16.96
C HIS A 467 -3.32 28.07 -17.24
N GLN A 468 -3.42 26.74 -17.19
CA GLN A 468 -4.69 26.01 -17.30
C GLN A 468 -4.69 24.78 -16.38
N PRO A 469 -5.45 24.78 -15.27
CA PRO A 469 -5.59 23.60 -14.42
C PRO A 469 -6.33 22.49 -15.18
N ALA A 470 -5.92 21.24 -14.97
CA ALA A 470 -6.59 20.10 -15.59
C ALA A 470 -8.05 20.04 -15.12
N ARG A 471 -8.97 19.78 -16.04
CA ARG A 471 -10.40 19.61 -15.75
C ARG A 471 -10.81 18.16 -15.98
N LEU A 472 -11.59 17.64 -15.05
CA LEU A 472 -12.27 16.36 -15.16
C LEU A 472 -13.77 16.60 -15.32
N THR A 473 -14.41 15.80 -16.16
CA THR A 473 -15.86 15.80 -16.31
C THR A 473 -16.52 15.29 -15.03
N VAL A 474 -17.81 15.56 -14.84
CA VAL A 474 -18.57 15.02 -13.70
C VAL A 474 -18.53 13.49 -13.71
N GLU A 475 -18.59 12.89 -14.89
CA GLU A 475 -18.54 11.44 -15.09
C GLU A 475 -17.18 10.84 -14.70
N GLU A 476 -16.05 11.46 -15.09
CA GLU A 476 -14.71 11.01 -14.68
C GLU A 476 -14.48 11.12 -13.18
N LYS A 477 -14.99 12.19 -12.54
CA LYS A 477 -14.92 12.34 -11.08
C LYS A 477 -15.74 11.27 -10.37
N HIS A 478 -16.95 11.00 -10.89
CA HIS A 478 -17.79 9.92 -10.38
C HIS A 478 -17.11 8.56 -10.55
N GLY A 479 -16.49 8.33 -11.71
CA GLY A 479 -15.70 7.14 -12.01
C GLY A 479 -14.55 6.91 -11.04
N PHE A 480 -13.78 7.95 -10.69
CA PHE A 480 -12.72 7.84 -9.67
C PHE A 480 -13.29 7.40 -8.31
N ASN A 481 -14.40 8.01 -7.88
CA ASN A 481 -15.02 7.69 -6.59
C ASN A 481 -15.61 6.27 -6.57
N LEU A 482 -16.15 5.78 -7.68
CA LEU A 482 -16.56 4.38 -7.84
C LEU A 482 -15.36 3.45 -7.80
N PHE A 483 -14.29 3.77 -8.53
CA PHE A 483 -13.08 2.96 -8.61
C PHE A 483 -12.42 2.75 -7.25
N MET A 484 -12.33 3.82 -6.46
CA MET A 484 -11.78 3.81 -5.11
C MET A 484 -12.79 3.36 -4.04
N GLY A 485 -14.04 3.05 -4.39
CA GLY A 485 -15.12 2.83 -3.43
C GLY A 485 -15.97 1.62 -3.81
N LYS A 486 -17.21 1.88 -4.25
CA LYS A 486 -18.20 0.83 -4.56
C LYS A 486 -17.69 -0.24 -5.54
N GLY A 487 -16.88 0.14 -6.51
CA GLY A 487 -16.31 -0.78 -7.50
C GLY A 487 -15.11 -1.58 -7.01
N GLN A 488 -14.56 -1.26 -5.83
CA GLN A 488 -13.44 -1.94 -5.17
C GLN A 488 -12.19 -2.13 -6.04
N CYS A 489 -12.08 -1.46 -7.18
CA CYS A 489 -10.97 -1.68 -8.12
C CYS A 489 -9.62 -1.30 -7.52
N ALA A 490 -9.62 -0.30 -6.62
CA ALA A 490 -8.43 0.18 -5.93
C ALA A 490 -7.87 -0.76 -4.85
N THR A 491 -8.53 -1.88 -4.52
CA THR A 491 -7.99 -2.89 -3.60
C THR A 491 -6.97 -3.81 -4.28
N CYS A 492 -6.86 -3.78 -5.61
CA CYS A 492 -5.82 -4.47 -6.38
C CYS A 492 -5.08 -3.51 -7.33
N HIS A 493 -5.75 -2.51 -7.89
CA HIS A 493 -5.13 -1.47 -8.73
C HIS A 493 -4.85 -0.22 -7.92
N PHE A 494 -3.83 -0.29 -7.06
CA PHE A 494 -3.60 0.69 -6.00
C PHE A 494 -3.28 2.09 -6.51
N PHE A 495 -3.92 3.10 -5.92
CA PHE A 495 -3.57 4.50 -6.11
C PHE A 495 -2.15 4.78 -5.58
N PRO A 496 -1.32 5.58 -6.28
CA PRO A 496 -1.58 6.31 -7.51
C PRO A 496 -1.09 5.58 -8.77
N LEU A 497 -0.42 4.43 -8.66
CA LEU A 497 0.17 3.77 -9.83
C LEU A 497 -0.87 2.99 -10.65
N PHE A 498 -2.01 2.72 -10.05
CA PHE A 498 -3.13 1.94 -10.58
C PHE A 498 -2.67 0.57 -11.09
N ASN A 499 -1.79 -0.09 -10.33
CA ASN A 499 -1.23 -1.41 -10.59
C ASN A 499 -1.19 -2.23 -9.29
N GLY A 500 -0.77 -3.49 -9.36
CA GLY A 500 -0.69 -4.40 -8.20
C GLY A 500 0.39 -4.10 -7.17
N THR A 501 1.10 -2.98 -7.24
CA THR A 501 2.22 -2.72 -6.33
C THR A 501 1.71 -2.11 -5.03
N VAL A 502 1.89 -2.82 -3.91
CA VAL A 502 1.16 -2.59 -2.66
C VAL A 502 1.69 -1.36 -1.91
N PRO A 503 0.86 -0.33 -1.66
CA PRO A 503 1.24 0.86 -0.90
C PRO A 503 1.37 0.58 0.62
N PRO A 504 1.95 1.50 1.41
CA PRO A 504 2.61 2.73 0.99
C PRO A 504 4.08 2.53 0.57
N MET A 505 4.64 1.33 0.75
CA MET A 505 6.04 1.04 0.41
C MET A 505 6.25 0.71 -1.06
N PHE A 506 5.24 0.15 -1.73
CA PHE A 506 5.28 -0.29 -3.14
C PHE A 506 6.44 -1.25 -3.44
N ALA A 507 6.81 -2.08 -2.46
CA ALA A 507 7.94 -3.02 -2.59
C ALA A 507 7.52 -4.42 -3.08
N LYS A 508 6.22 -4.75 -3.00
CA LYS A 508 5.63 -6.03 -3.39
C LYS A 508 4.58 -5.79 -4.48
N THR A 509 4.52 -6.66 -5.47
CA THR A 509 3.45 -6.66 -6.48
C THR A 509 2.61 -7.92 -6.36
N GLU A 510 1.29 -7.74 -6.26
CA GLU A 510 0.31 -8.81 -6.12
C GLU A 510 -0.03 -9.48 -7.46
N SER A 511 -0.61 -10.67 -7.35
CA SER A 511 -1.06 -11.46 -8.50
C SER A 511 -2.36 -12.15 -8.14
N GLU A 512 -3.35 -12.02 -9.00
CA GLU A 512 -4.73 -12.37 -8.71
C GLU A 512 -5.19 -13.54 -9.56
N VAL A 513 -6.04 -14.37 -8.97
CA VAL A 513 -6.78 -15.41 -9.68
C VAL A 513 -8.17 -14.83 -9.93
N LEU A 514 -8.41 -14.36 -11.15
CA LEU A 514 -9.68 -13.73 -11.52
C LEU A 514 -10.65 -14.68 -12.23
N GLY A 515 -10.14 -15.80 -12.75
CA GLY A 515 -10.92 -16.71 -13.58
C GLY A 515 -11.20 -16.16 -14.98
N THR A 516 -10.18 -15.61 -15.65
CA THR A 516 -10.27 -15.06 -17.00
C THR A 516 -10.76 -16.12 -18.01
N PRO A 517 -11.79 -15.84 -18.82
CA PRO A 517 -12.27 -16.77 -19.84
C PRO A 517 -11.30 -16.95 -21.02
N ALA A 518 -11.38 -18.11 -21.68
CA ALA A 518 -10.66 -18.42 -22.90
C ALA A 518 -11.22 -17.68 -24.14
N THR A 519 -12.51 -17.33 -24.12
CA THR A 519 -13.20 -16.68 -25.24
C THR A 519 -14.21 -15.64 -24.73
N PRO A 520 -14.63 -14.66 -25.56
CA PRO A 520 -15.61 -13.65 -25.17
C PRO A 520 -17.00 -14.21 -24.84
N ALA A 521 -17.26 -15.48 -25.18
CA ALA A 521 -18.49 -16.16 -24.81
C ALA A 521 -18.55 -16.54 -23.33
N ASN A 522 -17.43 -16.46 -22.61
CA ASN A 522 -17.36 -16.68 -21.15
C ASN A 522 -17.79 -18.08 -20.68
N HIS A 523 -17.74 -19.09 -21.56
CA HIS A 523 -18.17 -20.45 -21.24
C HIS A 523 -17.06 -21.36 -20.70
N GLN A 524 -15.79 -20.96 -20.85
CA GLN A 524 -14.65 -21.78 -20.47
C GLN A 524 -13.54 -20.91 -19.91
N LEU A 525 -12.93 -21.38 -18.83
CA LEU A 525 -11.72 -20.81 -18.24
C LEU A 525 -10.54 -20.90 -19.21
N ASP A 526 -9.70 -19.86 -19.25
CA ASP A 526 -8.44 -19.89 -19.98
C ASP A 526 -7.50 -20.98 -19.46
N ALA A 527 -6.84 -21.70 -20.38
CA ALA A 527 -5.99 -22.83 -20.03
C ALA A 527 -4.60 -22.43 -19.49
N ASP A 528 -4.23 -21.14 -19.55
CA ASP A 528 -2.97 -20.67 -18.98
C ASP A 528 -3.02 -20.71 -17.45
N VAL A 529 -2.17 -21.56 -16.87
CA VAL A 529 -2.07 -21.76 -15.42
C VAL A 529 -1.31 -20.64 -14.70
N GLY A 530 -0.82 -19.62 -15.41
CA GLY A 530 -0.22 -18.44 -14.81
C GLY A 530 1.04 -18.74 -14.00
N LYS A 531 1.14 -18.15 -12.80
CA LYS A 531 2.27 -18.33 -11.87
C LYS A 531 2.54 -19.78 -11.48
N PHE A 532 1.52 -20.65 -11.48
CA PHE A 532 1.70 -22.07 -11.16
C PHE A 532 2.77 -22.76 -12.02
N LYS A 533 3.00 -22.29 -13.26
CA LYS A 533 4.05 -22.84 -14.12
C LYS A 533 5.44 -22.76 -13.48
N THR A 534 5.72 -21.71 -12.70
CA THR A 534 7.02 -21.49 -12.05
C THR A 534 7.01 -21.94 -10.59
N THR A 535 5.89 -21.80 -9.89
CA THR A 535 5.82 -22.05 -8.45
C THR A 535 5.34 -23.46 -8.09
N ALA A 536 4.52 -24.09 -8.95
CA ALA A 536 3.83 -25.35 -8.70
C ALA A 536 2.96 -25.35 -7.42
N MET A 537 2.49 -24.18 -7.00
CA MET A 537 1.64 -23.98 -5.82
C MET A 537 0.19 -23.81 -6.23
N ASP A 538 -0.70 -24.71 -5.81
CA ASP A 538 -2.10 -24.76 -6.28
C ASP A 538 -2.86 -23.44 -6.05
N LEU A 539 -2.59 -22.71 -4.97
CA LEU A 539 -3.18 -21.38 -4.73
C LEU A 539 -2.88 -20.37 -5.84
N GLN A 540 -1.72 -20.50 -6.50
CA GLN A 540 -1.29 -19.62 -7.58
C GLN A 540 -1.65 -20.14 -8.98
N LYS A 541 -2.48 -21.19 -9.07
CA LYS A 541 -3.01 -21.68 -10.34
C LYS A 541 -3.97 -20.67 -10.95
N HIS A 542 -3.69 -20.27 -12.18
CA HIS A 542 -4.35 -19.18 -12.91
C HIS A 542 -4.12 -17.78 -12.29
N ALA A 543 -3.09 -17.61 -11.45
CA ALA A 543 -2.73 -16.30 -10.93
C ALA A 543 -1.93 -15.49 -11.95
N PHE A 544 -2.26 -14.21 -12.10
CA PHE A 544 -1.55 -13.26 -12.96
C PHE A 544 -1.30 -11.95 -12.23
N LYS A 545 -0.15 -11.32 -12.51
CA LYS A 545 0.20 -9.99 -12.03
C LYS A 545 -0.91 -8.99 -12.34
N THR A 546 -1.31 -8.19 -11.36
CA THR A 546 -2.25 -7.09 -11.58
C THR A 546 -1.58 -5.98 -12.39
N PRO A 547 -1.96 -5.77 -13.67
CA PRO A 547 -1.27 -4.83 -14.55
C PRO A 547 -1.58 -3.38 -14.18
N THR A 548 -0.78 -2.45 -14.69
CA THR A 548 -1.18 -1.02 -14.66
C THR A 548 -2.36 -0.78 -15.59
N ILE A 549 -3.31 0.05 -15.15
CA ILE A 549 -4.37 0.59 -16.01
C ILE A 549 -4.10 2.02 -16.47
N ARG A 550 -2.87 2.53 -16.25
CA ARG A 550 -2.44 3.78 -16.89
C ARG A 550 -2.32 3.55 -18.39
N HIS A 551 -2.80 4.51 -19.19
CA HIS A 551 -2.89 4.39 -20.65
C HIS A 551 -3.82 3.29 -21.18
N VAL A 552 -4.67 2.69 -20.32
CA VAL A 552 -5.47 1.51 -20.69
C VAL A 552 -6.40 1.75 -21.89
N ALA A 553 -6.82 3.00 -22.12
CA ALA A 553 -7.61 3.38 -23.30
C ALA A 553 -6.89 3.13 -24.66
N LYS A 554 -5.58 2.89 -24.65
CA LYS A 554 -4.75 2.67 -25.84
C LYS A 554 -4.19 1.24 -25.94
N THR A 555 -4.53 0.36 -25.00
CA THR A 555 -3.89 -0.96 -24.87
C THR A 555 -4.87 -2.12 -25.08
N ALA A 556 -5.99 -1.88 -25.76
CA ALA A 556 -6.86 -2.98 -26.19
C ALA A 556 -6.10 -3.94 -27.13
N PRO A 557 -6.45 -5.23 -27.16
CA PRO A 557 -7.42 -5.90 -26.29
C PRO A 557 -6.87 -6.22 -24.89
N TYR A 558 -7.75 -6.59 -23.96
CA TYR A 558 -7.49 -6.66 -22.52
C TYR A 558 -7.42 -8.09 -21.96
N MET A 559 -6.92 -8.20 -20.73
CA MET A 559 -6.53 -9.43 -20.02
C MET A 559 -5.25 -10.06 -20.57
N HIS A 560 -4.71 -11.07 -19.87
CA HIS A 560 -3.46 -11.71 -20.26
C HIS A 560 -3.54 -12.42 -21.62
N ASN A 561 -4.73 -12.79 -22.09
CA ASN A 561 -4.98 -13.47 -23.36
C ASN A 561 -5.67 -12.57 -24.41
N GLY A 562 -5.94 -11.30 -24.10
CA GLY A 562 -6.58 -10.39 -25.03
C GLY A 562 -8.05 -10.72 -25.34
N VAL A 563 -8.76 -11.39 -24.43
CA VAL A 563 -10.14 -11.87 -24.66
C VAL A 563 -11.16 -10.74 -24.84
N TYR A 564 -10.98 -9.61 -24.16
CA TYR A 564 -11.93 -8.49 -24.21
C TYR A 564 -11.44 -7.35 -25.11
N GLN A 565 -12.31 -6.84 -25.98
CA GLN A 565 -11.98 -5.76 -26.92
C GLN A 565 -12.24 -4.37 -26.34
N THR A 566 -13.10 -4.28 -25.32
CA THR A 566 -13.59 -3.01 -24.77
C THR A 566 -13.46 -2.99 -23.24
N LEU A 567 -13.28 -1.79 -22.68
CA LEU A 567 -13.23 -1.63 -21.21
C LEU A 567 -14.58 -1.97 -20.59
N GLU A 568 -15.67 -1.77 -21.34
CA GLU A 568 -17.03 -2.11 -20.97
C GLU A 568 -17.17 -3.62 -20.72
N GLN A 569 -16.56 -4.47 -21.54
CA GLN A 569 -16.52 -5.92 -21.31
C GLN A 569 -15.71 -6.29 -20.07
N VAL A 570 -14.56 -5.62 -19.85
CA VAL A 570 -13.73 -5.82 -18.66
C VAL A 570 -14.51 -5.46 -17.39
N VAL A 571 -15.14 -4.30 -17.37
CA VAL A 571 -15.95 -3.82 -16.23
C VAL A 571 -17.15 -4.73 -16.00
N ASP A 572 -17.82 -5.22 -17.05
CA ASP A 572 -18.93 -6.17 -16.90
C ASP A 572 -18.45 -7.49 -16.27
N PHE A 573 -17.30 -8.02 -16.70
CA PHE A 573 -16.68 -9.22 -16.08
C PHE A 573 -16.45 -9.07 -14.58
N TYR A 574 -15.85 -7.97 -14.13
CA TYR A 574 -15.66 -7.71 -12.70
C TYR A 574 -17.01 -7.50 -11.99
N ASN A 575 -17.95 -6.81 -12.62
CA ASN A 575 -19.28 -6.58 -12.05
C ASN A 575 -20.07 -7.87 -11.83
N GLN A 576 -19.79 -8.94 -12.58
CA GLN A 576 -20.41 -10.25 -12.36
C GLN A 576 -19.76 -11.06 -11.23
N GLY A 577 -18.59 -10.68 -10.70
CA GLY A 577 -17.85 -11.45 -9.68
C GLY A 577 -16.72 -12.33 -10.24
N GLY A 578 -16.17 -11.97 -11.41
CA GLY A 578 -15.07 -12.70 -12.05
C GLY A 578 -15.49 -14.09 -12.56
N GLY A 579 -14.55 -15.03 -12.62
CA GLY A 579 -14.80 -16.38 -13.13
C GLY A 579 -15.82 -17.17 -12.33
N ASN A 580 -15.84 -17.03 -10.99
CA ASN A 580 -16.87 -17.64 -10.14
C ASN A 580 -18.24 -17.02 -10.39
N GLY A 581 -18.30 -15.71 -10.60
CA GLY A 581 -19.49 -15.00 -11.07
C GLY A 581 -20.04 -15.51 -12.41
N LEU A 582 -19.16 -16.10 -13.24
CA LEU A 582 -19.51 -16.77 -14.50
C LEU A 582 -19.77 -18.29 -14.36
N GLY A 583 -19.55 -18.88 -13.18
CA GLY A 583 -19.79 -20.30 -12.91
C GLY A 583 -18.60 -21.24 -13.08
N PHE A 584 -17.35 -20.75 -13.08
CA PHE A 584 -16.16 -21.60 -13.26
C PHE A 584 -15.73 -22.42 -12.04
N SER A 585 -16.29 -22.17 -10.85
CA SER A 585 -16.00 -22.91 -9.61
C SER A 585 -14.50 -23.00 -9.26
N LEU A 586 -13.86 -21.84 -9.15
CA LEU A 586 -12.46 -21.65 -8.77
C LEU A 586 -12.35 -21.42 -7.26
N PRO A 587 -11.95 -22.43 -6.46
CA PRO A 587 -11.84 -22.29 -5.00
C PRO A 587 -10.72 -21.34 -4.58
N ASN A 588 -9.77 -21.05 -5.48
CA ASN A 588 -8.64 -20.15 -5.23
C ASN A 588 -8.82 -18.77 -5.89
N GLN A 589 -10.04 -18.41 -6.31
CA GLN A 589 -10.30 -17.06 -6.82
C GLN A 589 -10.03 -16.03 -5.72
N THR A 590 -9.27 -14.99 -6.04
CA THR A 590 -8.91 -13.93 -5.08
C THR A 590 -9.89 -12.75 -5.11
N LEU A 591 -10.60 -12.56 -6.22
CA LEU A 591 -11.72 -11.63 -6.32
C LEU A 591 -12.96 -12.20 -5.60
N PRO A 592 -13.71 -11.40 -4.82
CA PRO A 592 -15.02 -11.80 -4.31
C PRO A 592 -15.95 -12.27 -5.44
N ASP A 593 -16.68 -13.35 -5.23
CA ASP A 593 -17.63 -13.91 -6.19
C ASP A 593 -18.97 -13.17 -6.22
N SER A 594 -19.24 -12.34 -5.22
CA SER A 594 -20.39 -11.45 -5.16
C SER A 594 -20.34 -10.37 -6.25
N LYS A 595 -21.50 -10.06 -6.85
CA LYS A 595 -21.62 -8.96 -7.80
C LYS A 595 -21.35 -7.61 -7.14
N LEU A 596 -20.76 -6.69 -7.90
CA LEU A 596 -20.55 -5.31 -7.45
C LEU A 596 -21.83 -4.46 -7.53
N ASP A 597 -22.86 -4.97 -8.22
CA ASP A 597 -24.15 -4.30 -8.45
C ASP A 597 -23.99 -2.87 -8.99
N LEU A 598 -23.06 -2.69 -9.94
CA LEU A 598 -22.87 -1.45 -10.67
C LEU A 598 -23.92 -1.32 -11.77
N THR A 599 -24.65 -0.22 -11.74
CA THR A 599 -25.55 0.21 -12.83
C THR A 599 -24.77 0.49 -14.11
N LYS A 600 -25.44 0.49 -15.26
CA LYS A 600 -24.76 0.81 -16.54
C LYS A 600 -24.16 2.22 -16.56
N THR A 601 -24.76 3.17 -15.86
CA THR A 601 -24.20 4.52 -15.68
C THR A 601 -22.93 4.50 -14.83
N GLU A 602 -22.90 3.72 -13.75
CA GLU A 602 -21.68 3.56 -12.92
C GLU A 602 -20.56 2.86 -13.70
N GLN A 603 -20.88 1.83 -14.48
CA GLN A 603 -19.91 1.16 -15.36
C GLN A 603 -19.34 2.14 -16.41
N ALA A 604 -20.18 2.97 -17.03
CA ALA A 604 -19.74 4.00 -17.98
C ALA A 604 -18.82 5.03 -17.31
N ALA A 605 -19.15 5.45 -16.09
CA ALA A 605 -18.32 6.38 -15.32
C ALA A 605 -16.94 5.79 -14.98
N LEU A 606 -16.86 4.51 -14.59
CA LEU A 606 -15.58 3.81 -14.41
C LEU A 606 -14.75 3.81 -15.70
N VAL A 607 -15.37 3.51 -16.84
CA VAL A 607 -14.69 3.55 -18.14
C VAL A 607 -14.21 4.96 -18.47
N ALA A 608 -15.02 5.99 -18.22
CA ALA A 608 -14.62 7.39 -18.43
C ALA A 608 -13.40 7.77 -17.59
N PHE A 609 -13.39 7.39 -16.31
CA PHE A 609 -12.23 7.58 -15.42
C PHE A 609 -10.98 6.86 -15.94
N MET A 610 -11.07 5.58 -16.30
CA MET A 610 -9.94 4.81 -16.83
C MET A 610 -9.38 5.41 -18.13
N LYS A 611 -10.23 6.03 -18.96
CA LYS A 611 -9.81 6.75 -20.17
C LYS A 611 -9.05 8.06 -19.87
N ALA A 612 -9.14 8.58 -18.65
CA ALA A 612 -8.43 9.78 -18.22
C ALA A 612 -7.02 9.49 -17.63
N LEU A 613 -6.67 8.22 -17.41
CA LEU A 613 -5.36 7.71 -16.98
C LEU A 613 -4.40 7.52 -18.16
#